data_AF-A0A8I1Q9X1-F1
#
_entry.id   AF-A0A8I1Q9X1-F1
#
_cell.length_a   1.000
_cell.length_b   1.000
_cell.length_c   1.000
_cell.angle_alpha   90.00
_cell.angle_beta   90.00
_cell.angle_gamma   90.00
#
_symmetry.space_group_name_H-M   'P 1'
#
loop_
_entity.id
_entity.type
_entity.pdbx_description
1 polymer ?
#
loop_
_entity_poly.entity_id
_entity_poly.type
_entity_poly.pdbx_seq_one_letter_code
_entity_poly.pdbx_strand_id
1 'polypeptide(L)'
;MAQAKLEADLRDSVHRYGKQIFSEAEQIRILNCMLEDAKSKLAHDSDIFKLITENQLKLAGNVNLQNAIIFMNGFVIALEALDHKGQTVRYLKEHGFYRILYRNPQIKGFELPPNDALNKLLKTGIIGIVVSALITLLFAATAFVAVPFWLTAITTGLFIGASAYLSGILYGVVNDLFATQSNLPYFLLGHQPDQLSLLRTNDKVVQGIAWGIAATFGPVIIATVLFTITATIAAFFVPIATFIMPIMMIAMPLIAVGAEIYARKKTRSYIDEMKDFTFLGSNYYQRRGLNYMSPTQQERAAYFGNNDRNTFGFTKVPIIGLGVLVALIVLSAVNKFLPPFLLASPIIAIAIPAALAALASIALLAAAVYMHVNRNKQIDNRYRLEFSRDEVEPNLYLDEDMTYVETLLKTYKLQEPGVNLESTEQIGTSIDLFAKNLPNKPEIVETNSQALEKEKSVTDESMANTV
;
A
#
# COMPACT_ATOMS: atom_id res chain seq x y z
N MET A 1 19.86 11.93 -25.92
CA MET A 1 19.60 11.27 -27.22
C MET A 1 20.21 9.88 -27.32
N ALA A 2 21.52 9.68 -27.08
CA ALA A 2 22.13 8.34 -27.15
C ALA A 2 21.56 7.32 -26.15
N GLN A 3 21.28 7.75 -24.91
CA GLN A 3 20.72 6.89 -23.86
C GLN A 3 19.26 6.49 -24.15
N ALA A 4 18.47 7.40 -24.74
CA ALA A 4 17.11 7.13 -25.18
C ALA A 4 17.06 6.17 -26.38
N LYS A 5 18.04 6.25 -27.28
CA LYS A 5 18.18 5.32 -28.42
C LYS A 5 18.61 3.93 -27.97
N LEU A 6 19.57 3.84 -27.03
CA LEU A 6 19.99 2.57 -26.43
C LEU A 6 18.84 1.91 -25.66
N GLU A 7 18.05 2.68 -24.90
CA GLU A 7 16.83 2.17 -24.28
C GLU A 7 15.81 1.69 -25.30
N ALA A 8 15.57 2.43 -26.38
CA ALA A 8 14.65 2.02 -27.44
C ALA A 8 15.09 0.71 -28.12
N ASP A 9 16.37 0.57 -28.45
CA ASP A 9 16.92 -0.64 -29.07
C ASP A 9 16.88 -1.85 -28.13
N LEU A 10 17.15 -1.65 -26.82
CA LEU A 10 16.99 -2.69 -25.80
C LEU A 10 15.51 -3.06 -25.61
N ARG A 11 14.59 -2.08 -25.70
CA ARG A 11 13.14 -2.27 -25.56
C ARG A 11 12.55 -3.03 -26.75
N ASP A 12 13.00 -2.74 -27.97
CA ASP A 12 12.63 -3.50 -29.18
C ASP A 12 13.17 -4.93 -29.17
N SER A 13 14.31 -5.17 -28.52
CA SER A 13 14.83 -6.51 -28.27
C SER A 13 13.93 -7.31 -27.31
N VAL A 14 13.46 -6.66 -26.24
CA VAL A 14 12.61 -7.25 -25.20
C VAL A 14 11.18 -7.52 -25.71
N HIS A 15 10.62 -6.69 -26.60
CA HIS A 15 9.31 -6.97 -27.22
C HIS A 15 9.32 -8.20 -28.15
N ARG A 16 10.48 -8.51 -28.74
CA ARG A 16 10.60 -9.62 -29.70
C ARG A 16 10.68 -10.99 -29.04
N TYR A 17 11.25 -11.09 -27.83
CA TYR A 17 11.58 -12.40 -27.24
C TYR A 17 10.37 -13.23 -26.78
N GLY A 18 9.24 -12.60 -26.42
CA GLY A 18 8.01 -13.34 -26.03
C GLY A 18 7.14 -13.77 -27.22
N LYS A 19 6.81 -12.83 -28.11
CA LYS A 19 5.90 -13.04 -29.25
C LYS A 19 6.50 -13.88 -30.39
N GLN A 20 7.83 -13.92 -30.52
CA GLN A 20 8.48 -14.65 -31.63
C GLN A 20 8.88 -16.08 -31.29
N ILE A 21 8.86 -16.47 -30.01
CA ILE A 21 9.36 -17.80 -29.56
C ILE A 21 8.21 -18.75 -29.19
N PHE A 22 7.13 -18.26 -28.54
CA PHE A 22 6.04 -19.10 -28.07
C PHE A 22 4.66 -18.55 -28.43
N SER A 23 3.83 -19.39 -29.02
CA SER A 23 2.39 -19.19 -29.23
C SER A 23 1.63 -19.04 -27.89
N GLU A 24 0.41 -18.50 -27.94
CA GLU A 24 -0.46 -18.40 -26.74
C GLU A 24 -0.64 -19.76 -26.03
N ALA A 25 -0.83 -20.83 -26.80
CA ALA A 25 -0.96 -22.18 -26.27
C ALA A 25 0.31 -22.66 -25.55
N GLU A 26 1.48 -22.34 -26.10
CA GLU A 26 2.78 -22.65 -25.46
C GLU A 26 2.99 -21.82 -24.20
N GLN A 27 2.55 -20.56 -24.18
CA GLN A 27 2.60 -19.73 -22.98
C GLN A 27 1.67 -20.27 -21.87
N ILE A 28 0.45 -20.69 -22.20
CA ILE A 28 -0.45 -21.38 -21.26
C ILE A 28 0.20 -22.67 -20.74
N ARG A 29 0.87 -23.42 -21.62
CA ARG A 29 1.63 -24.62 -21.24
C ARG A 29 2.75 -24.30 -20.25
N ILE A 30 3.51 -23.23 -20.47
CA ILE A 30 4.56 -22.80 -19.54
C ILE A 30 3.98 -22.59 -18.14
N LEU A 31 2.85 -21.90 -18.01
CA LEU A 31 2.17 -21.71 -16.72
C LEU A 31 1.82 -23.04 -16.05
N ASN A 32 1.26 -23.99 -16.83
CA ASN A 32 0.95 -25.33 -16.33
C ASN A 32 2.19 -26.09 -15.84
N CYS A 33 3.32 -26.01 -16.56
CA CYS A 33 4.57 -26.65 -16.16
C CYS A 33 5.15 -26.03 -14.88
N MET A 34 5.06 -24.71 -14.72
CA MET A 34 5.49 -24.02 -13.50
C MET A 34 4.65 -24.45 -12.28
N LEU A 35 3.34 -24.60 -12.47
CA LEU A 35 2.44 -25.13 -11.45
C LEU A 35 2.75 -26.60 -11.13
N GLU A 36 3.06 -27.41 -12.14
CA GLU A 36 3.42 -28.82 -11.95
C GLU A 36 4.70 -28.96 -11.13
N ASP A 37 5.70 -28.13 -11.43
CA ASP A 37 6.95 -28.11 -10.70
C ASP A 37 6.75 -27.72 -9.23
N ALA A 38 5.98 -26.67 -8.96
CA ALA A 38 5.62 -26.29 -7.59
C ALA A 38 4.81 -27.38 -6.88
N LYS A 39 3.84 -28.00 -7.58
CA LYS A 39 3.01 -29.09 -7.05
C LYS A 39 3.85 -30.32 -6.67
N SER A 40 4.88 -30.63 -7.45
CA SER A 40 5.78 -31.77 -7.20
C SER A 40 6.53 -31.69 -5.86
N LYS A 41 6.60 -30.51 -5.24
CA LYS A 41 7.23 -30.29 -3.93
C LYS A 41 6.26 -30.45 -2.76
N LEU A 42 4.98 -30.69 -3.01
CA LEU A 42 3.92 -30.70 -2.01
C LEU A 42 3.45 -32.13 -1.70
N ALA A 43 2.99 -32.33 -0.47
CA ALA A 43 2.25 -33.53 -0.09
C ALA A 43 0.89 -33.54 -0.80
N HIS A 44 0.48 -34.71 -1.31
CA HIS A 44 -0.71 -34.87 -2.16
C HIS A 44 -2.04 -34.56 -1.44
N ASP A 45 -2.04 -34.68 -0.11
CA ASP A 45 -3.18 -34.38 0.74
C ASP A 45 -3.31 -32.89 1.09
N SER A 46 -2.28 -32.08 0.81
CA SER A 46 -2.29 -30.66 1.15
C SER A 46 -3.32 -29.87 0.35
N ASP A 47 -3.96 -28.89 1.00
CA ASP A 47 -4.95 -28.02 0.35
C ASP A 47 -4.33 -27.20 -0.79
N ILE A 48 -3.04 -26.87 -0.69
CA ILE A 48 -2.29 -26.19 -1.75
C ILE A 48 -2.12 -27.12 -2.97
N PHE A 49 -1.86 -28.42 -2.76
CA PHE A 49 -1.79 -29.39 -3.87
C PHE A 49 -3.12 -29.48 -4.61
N LYS A 50 -4.25 -29.53 -3.88
CA LYS A 50 -5.60 -29.53 -4.47
C LYS A 50 -5.87 -28.24 -5.23
N LEU A 51 -5.54 -27.09 -4.63
CA LEU A 51 -5.67 -25.79 -5.28
C LEU A 51 -4.90 -25.75 -6.59
N ILE A 52 -3.62 -26.16 -6.61
CA ILE A 52 -2.83 -26.19 -7.85
C ILE A 52 -3.46 -27.13 -8.88
N THR A 53 -3.88 -28.32 -8.47
CA THR A 53 -4.48 -29.33 -9.36
C THR A 53 -5.75 -28.81 -10.04
N GLU A 54 -6.67 -28.22 -9.28
CA GLU A 54 -7.89 -27.63 -9.82
C GLU A 54 -7.59 -26.49 -10.80
N ASN A 55 -6.56 -25.69 -10.52
CA ASN A 55 -6.18 -24.58 -11.38
C ASN A 55 -5.47 -25.05 -12.65
N GLN A 56 -4.66 -26.11 -12.60
CA GLN A 56 -4.07 -26.73 -13.79
C GLN A 56 -5.14 -27.29 -14.74
N LEU A 57 -6.19 -27.93 -14.20
CA LEU A 57 -7.32 -28.42 -15.00
C LEU A 57 -8.04 -27.29 -15.74
N LYS A 58 -8.30 -26.18 -15.05
CA LYS A 58 -8.95 -25.00 -15.66
C LYS A 58 -8.04 -24.30 -16.68
N LEU A 59 -6.73 -24.22 -16.41
CA LEU A 59 -5.72 -23.73 -17.37
C LEU A 59 -5.68 -24.57 -18.64
N ALA A 60 -5.68 -25.90 -18.52
CA ALA A 60 -5.62 -26.81 -19.67
C ALA A 60 -6.81 -26.64 -20.63
N GLY A 61 -7.96 -26.19 -20.13
CA GLY A 61 -9.15 -25.87 -20.94
C GLY A 61 -9.17 -24.47 -21.55
N ASN A 62 -8.18 -23.61 -21.26
CA ASN A 62 -8.11 -22.26 -21.83
C ASN A 62 -7.34 -22.24 -23.16
N VAL A 63 -7.91 -21.56 -24.15
CA VAL A 63 -7.27 -21.32 -25.46
C VAL A 63 -6.80 -19.88 -25.65
N ASN A 64 -7.21 -18.98 -24.74
CA ASN A 64 -6.90 -17.56 -24.79
C ASN A 64 -5.99 -17.19 -23.61
N LEU A 65 -4.81 -16.63 -23.91
CA LEU A 65 -3.79 -16.33 -22.90
C LEU A 65 -4.24 -15.25 -21.92
N GLN A 66 -4.99 -14.24 -22.37
CA GLN A 66 -5.49 -13.18 -21.50
C GLN A 66 -6.43 -13.74 -20.41
N ASN A 67 -7.33 -14.65 -20.79
CA ASN A 67 -8.21 -15.34 -19.84
C ASN A 67 -7.42 -16.24 -18.89
N ALA A 68 -6.41 -16.95 -19.39
CA ALA A 68 -5.51 -17.75 -18.56
C ALA A 68 -4.78 -16.89 -17.51
N ILE A 69 -4.28 -15.70 -17.88
CA ILE A 69 -3.64 -14.77 -16.95
C ILE A 69 -4.62 -14.26 -15.88
N ILE A 70 -5.84 -13.87 -16.27
CA ILE A 70 -6.89 -13.46 -15.31
C ILE A 70 -7.16 -14.58 -14.31
N PHE A 71 -7.29 -15.80 -14.82
CA PHE A 71 -7.49 -16.99 -14.01
C PHE A 71 -6.32 -17.24 -13.05
N MET A 72 -5.08 -17.13 -13.55
CA MET A 72 -3.88 -17.24 -12.73
C MET A 72 -3.76 -16.16 -11.66
N ASN A 73 -4.29 -14.97 -11.92
CA ASN A 73 -4.37 -13.93 -10.89
C ASN A 73 -5.27 -14.35 -9.74
N GLY A 74 -6.42 -14.97 -10.04
CA GLY A 74 -7.28 -15.58 -9.02
C GLY A 74 -6.57 -16.68 -8.23
N PHE A 75 -5.85 -17.57 -8.93
CA PHE A 75 -5.03 -18.63 -8.28
C PHE A 75 -4.01 -18.04 -7.30
N VAL A 76 -3.23 -17.06 -7.73
CA VAL A 76 -2.17 -16.47 -6.90
C VAL A 76 -2.74 -15.83 -5.65
N ILE A 77 -3.90 -15.16 -5.76
CA ILE A 77 -4.58 -14.56 -4.61
C ILE A 77 -5.00 -15.65 -3.61
N ALA A 78 -5.62 -16.73 -4.10
CA ALA A 78 -6.01 -17.85 -3.25
C ALA A 78 -4.78 -18.51 -2.60
N LEU A 79 -3.68 -18.67 -3.35
CA LEU A 79 -2.43 -19.23 -2.86
C LEU A 79 -1.80 -18.35 -1.77
N GLU A 80 -1.72 -17.03 -1.98
CA GLU A 80 -1.18 -16.08 -0.98
C GLU A 80 -2.01 -16.08 0.31
N ALA A 81 -3.33 -16.32 0.22
CA ALA A 81 -4.20 -16.43 1.39
C ALA A 81 -4.03 -17.76 2.14
N LEU A 82 -3.78 -18.85 1.41
CA LEU A 82 -3.70 -20.21 1.96
C LEU A 82 -2.30 -20.59 2.46
N ASP A 83 -1.24 -20.12 1.80
CA ASP A 83 0.15 -20.44 2.14
C ASP A 83 0.67 -19.59 3.31
N HIS A 84 0.16 -19.85 4.51
CA HIS A 84 0.50 -19.11 5.72
C HIS A 84 2.00 -19.13 6.06
N LYS A 85 2.74 -20.17 5.63
CA LYS A 85 4.20 -20.28 5.82
C LYS A 85 4.99 -19.65 4.66
N GLY A 86 4.31 -19.26 3.58
CA GLY A 86 4.89 -18.63 2.39
C GLY A 86 5.89 -19.51 1.65
N GLN A 87 5.91 -20.82 1.87
CA GLN A 87 6.94 -21.70 1.32
C GLN A 87 6.75 -21.89 -0.20
N THR A 88 5.52 -22.18 -0.61
CA THR A 88 5.15 -22.37 -2.02
C THR A 88 5.19 -21.03 -2.76
N VAL A 89 4.70 -19.96 -2.13
CA VAL A 89 4.78 -18.61 -2.68
C VAL A 89 6.22 -18.18 -2.88
N ARG A 90 7.11 -18.43 -1.90
CA ARG A 90 8.54 -18.14 -2.02
C ARG A 90 9.18 -18.97 -3.14
N TYR A 91 8.87 -20.25 -3.22
CA TYR A 91 9.36 -21.12 -4.29
C TYR A 91 9.00 -20.56 -5.68
N LEU A 92 7.73 -20.22 -5.90
CA LEU A 92 7.27 -19.64 -7.16
C LEU A 92 7.96 -18.30 -7.47
N LYS A 93 8.20 -17.45 -6.46
CA LYS A 93 8.93 -16.18 -6.64
C LYS A 93 10.40 -16.38 -7.02
N GLU A 94 11.09 -17.28 -6.34
CA GLU A 94 12.49 -17.63 -6.63
C GLU A 94 12.64 -18.15 -8.07
N HIS A 95 11.65 -18.91 -8.55
CA HIS A 95 11.60 -19.47 -9.90
C HIS A 95 10.86 -18.57 -10.92
N GLY A 96 10.75 -17.27 -10.64
CA GLY A 96 10.33 -16.28 -11.63
C GLY A 96 8.85 -16.24 -11.98
N PHE A 97 7.99 -17.07 -11.37
CA PHE A 97 6.55 -17.12 -11.67
C PHE A 97 5.86 -15.76 -11.57
N TYR A 98 6.18 -14.98 -10.55
CA TYR A 98 5.61 -13.64 -10.41
C TYR A 98 6.18 -12.65 -11.42
N ARG A 99 7.44 -12.80 -11.87
CA ARG A 99 8.01 -11.96 -12.94
C ARG A 99 7.35 -12.28 -14.28
N ILE A 100 7.17 -13.58 -14.53
CA ILE A 100 6.56 -14.13 -15.74
C ILE A 100 5.10 -13.69 -15.87
N LEU A 101 4.31 -13.75 -14.79
CA LEU A 101 2.91 -13.32 -14.77
C LEU A 101 2.74 -11.81 -14.60
N TYR A 102 3.46 -11.21 -13.65
CA TYR A 102 3.22 -9.85 -13.16
C TYR A 102 4.29 -8.85 -13.56
N ARG A 103 5.05 -9.09 -14.64
CA ARG A 103 5.54 -7.92 -15.37
C ARG A 103 4.38 -7.06 -15.91
N ASN A 104 3.20 -7.66 -16.07
CA ASN A 104 2.03 -7.06 -16.69
C ASN A 104 0.74 -6.96 -15.81
N PRO A 105 0.72 -6.34 -14.61
CA PRO A 105 -0.36 -5.43 -14.28
C PRO A 105 0.03 -4.08 -14.87
N GLN A 106 -0.20 -3.94 -16.17
CA GLN A 106 0.23 -2.78 -16.93
C GLN A 106 -0.56 -1.53 -16.58
N ILE A 107 -0.11 -0.90 -15.52
CA ILE A 107 -0.51 0.44 -15.17
C ILE A 107 0.79 1.21 -15.12
N LYS A 108 0.92 2.19 -16.03
CA LYS A 108 2.05 3.11 -16.01
C LYS A 108 2.15 3.70 -14.61
N GLY A 109 3.23 3.42 -13.91
CA GLY A 109 3.56 4.15 -12.70
C GLY A 109 3.84 5.60 -13.11
N PHE A 110 2.85 6.47 -13.00
CA PHE A 110 3.07 7.88 -13.28
C PHE A 110 3.90 8.48 -12.16
N GLU A 111 5.06 9.00 -12.51
CA GLU A 111 5.90 9.74 -11.58
C GLU A 111 5.25 11.09 -11.35
N LEU A 112 5.08 11.46 -10.08
CA LEU A 112 4.67 12.81 -9.75
C LEU A 112 5.69 13.79 -10.35
N PRO A 113 5.23 14.90 -10.96
CA PRO A 113 6.12 15.96 -11.39
C PRO A 113 7.07 16.37 -10.24
N PRO A 114 8.31 16.82 -10.54
CA PRO A 114 9.25 17.27 -9.50
C PRO A 114 8.68 18.37 -8.58
N ASN A 115 7.71 19.14 -9.09
CA ASN A 115 7.02 20.23 -8.40
C ASN A 115 5.67 19.84 -7.78
N ASP A 116 5.32 18.57 -7.81
CA ASP A 116 4.08 18.06 -7.26
C ASP A 116 3.93 18.35 -5.75
N ALA A 117 2.69 18.58 -5.34
CA ALA A 117 2.36 18.91 -3.96
C ALA A 117 2.80 17.80 -2.98
N LEU A 118 2.53 16.53 -3.29
CA LEU A 118 2.82 15.41 -2.41
C LEU A 118 4.33 15.18 -2.24
N ASN A 119 5.10 15.35 -3.32
CA ASN A 119 6.57 15.32 -3.26
C ASN A 119 7.13 16.45 -2.37
N LYS A 120 6.55 17.65 -2.44
CA LYS A 120 6.93 18.77 -1.56
C LYS A 120 6.57 18.47 -0.11
N LEU A 121 5.39 17.90 0.14
CA LEU A 121 4.96 17.49 1.48
C LEU A 121 5.91 16.45 2.09
N LEU A 122 6.29 15.42 1.32
CA LEU A 122 7.26 14.41 1.77
C LEU A 122 8.61 15.05 2.16
N LYS A 123 9.18 15.87 1.28
CA LYS A 123 10.48 16.55 1.53
C LYS A 123 10.41 17.44 2.78
N THR A 124 9.35 18.24 2.88
CA THR A 124 9.17 19.16 4.02
C THR A 124 8.91 18.37 5.31
N GLY A 125 8.20 17.24 5.21
CA GLY A 125 8.02 16.29 6.29
C GLY A 125 9.33 15.78 6.88
N ILE A 126 10.26 15.37 6.01
CA ILE A 126 11.60 14.92 6.41
C ILE A 126 12.41 16.06 7.04
N ILE A 127 12.36 17.27 6.46
CA ILE A 127 13.03 18.46 7.04
C ILE A 127 12.49 18.74 8.44
N GLY A 128 11.17 18.65 8.66
CA GLY A 128 10.57 18.84 9.96
C GLY A 128 11.05 17.83 11.02
N ILE A 129 11.36 16.59 10.62
CA ILE A 129 11.97 15.59 11.53
C ILE A 129 13.35 16.05 11.97
N VAL A 130 14.19 16.52 11.03
CA VAL A 130 15.54 17.04 11.32
C VAL A 130 15.47 18.27 12.23
N VAL A 131 14.58 19.22 11.93
CA VAL A 131 14.37 20.42 12.77
C VAL A 131 13.91 20.03 14.18
N SER A 132 13.01 19.06 14.30
CA SER A 132 12.54 18.57 15.60
C SER A 132 13.67 17.91 16.42
N ALA A 133 14.58 17.19 15.76
CA ALA A 133 15.76 16.63 16.41
C ALA A 133 16.69 17.75 16.96
N LEU A 134 16.94 18.80 16.16
CA LEU A 134 17.75 19.95 16.59
C LEU A 134 17.10 20.70 17.76
N ILE A 135 15.78 20.90 17.72
CA ILE A 135 15.01 21.51 18.82
C ILE A 135 15.10 20.65 20.09
N THR A 136 15.06 19.32 19.96
CA THR A 136 15.19 18.40 21.10
C THR A 136 16.58 18.53 21.75
N LEU A 137 17.64 18.61 20.94
CA LEU A 137 19.00 18.86 21.43
C LEU A 137 19.12 20.23 22.12
N LEU A 138 18.53 21.27 21.52
CA LEU A 138 18.50 22.61 22.10
C LEU A 138 17.78 22.62 23.45
N PHE A 139 16.61 21.99 23.55
CA PHE A 139 15.87 21.86 24.81
C PHE A 139 16.70 21.16 25.88
N ALA A 140 17.28 20.00 25.57
CA ALA A 140 18.14 19.29 26.49
C ALA A 140 19.32 20.17 26.96
N ALA A 141 20.02 20.82 26.03
CA ALA A 141 21.14 21.72 26.37
C ALA A 141 20.70 22.87 27.29
N THR A 142 19.58 23.53 26.99
CA THR A 142 19.05 24.63 27.82
C THR A 142 18.51 24.19 29.17
N ALA A 143 18.16 22.91 29.32
CA ALA A 143 17.68 22.36 30.57
C ALA A 143 18.85 21.99 31.53
N PHE A 144 20.04 21.73 30.99
CA PHE A 144 21.25 21.42 31.77
C PHE A 144 22.17 22.62 32.01
N VAL A 145 22.02 23.69 31.25
CA VAL A 145 22.79 24.93 31.40
C VAL A 145 21.90 26.01 32.01
N ALA A 146 22.41 26.74 33.01
CA ALA A 146 21.69 27.86 33.60
C ALA A 146 21.56 29.00 32.57
N VAL A 147 20.45 29.01 31.84
CA VAL A 147 20.11 30.04 30.84
C VAL A 147 19.03 30.98 31.38
N PRO A 148 18.86 32.18 30.79
CA PRO A 148 17.78 33.09 31.17
C PRO A 148 16.41 32.42 31.06
N PHE A 149 15.53 32.70 32.01
CA PHE A 149 14.20 32.10 32.11
C PHE A 149 13.39 32.17 30.81
N TRP A 150 13.41 33.31 30.11
CA TRP A 150 12.68 33.50 28.85
C TRP A 150 13.16 32.53 27.76
N LEU A 151 14.45 32.18 27.75
CA LEU A 151 15.01 31.22 26.80
C LEU A 151 14.54 29.81 27.14
N THR A 152 14.53 29.42 28.43
CA THR A 152 13.96 28.15 28.89
C THR A 152 12.49 28.00 28.51
N ALA A 153 11.69 29.07 28.65
CA ALA A 153 10.28 29.05 28.28
C ALA A 153 10.09 28.81 26.78
N ILE A 154 10.85 29.52 25.93
CA ILE A 154 10.81 29.36 24.47
C ILE A 154 11.26 27.95 24.07
N THR A 155 12.39 27.45 24.60
CA THR A 155 12.92 26.14 24.21
C THR A 155 12.01 25.01 24.69
N THR A 156 11.34 25.16 25.84
CA THR A 156 10.31 24.23 26.31
C THR A 156 9.12 24.21 25.36
N GLY A 157 8.59 25.38 24.96
CA GLY A 157 7.48 25.44 24.02
C GLY A 157 7.82 24.84 22.65
N LEU A 158 9.00 25.15 22.12
CA LEU A 158 9.52 24.53 20.90
C LEU A 158 9.65 23.01 21.03
N PHE A 159 10.13 22.50 22.16
CA PHE A 159 10.23 21.06 22.42
C PHE A 159 8.87 20.36 22.45
N ILE A 160 7.87 20.97 23.10
CA ILE A 160 6.49 20.45 23.09
C ILE A 160 5.95 20.41 21.65
N GLY A 161 6.18 21.46 20.87
CA GLY A 161 5.86 21.52 19.44
C GLY A 161 6.53 20.41 18.64
N ALA A 162 7.85 20.28 18.76
CA ALA A 162 8.63 19.22 18.11
C ALA A 162 8.13 17.82 18.50
N SER A 163 7.75 17.64 19.76
CA SER A 163 7.20 16.38 20.25
C SER A 163 5.82 16.07 19.64
N ALA A 164 4.96 17.09 19.49
CA ALA A 164 3.70 16.99 18.74
C ALA A 164 3.92 16.63 17.28
N TYR A 165 4.89 17.28 16.64
CA TYR A 165 5.30 16.99 15.27
C TYR A 165 5.72 15.52 15.10
N LEU A 166 6.70 15.08 15.89
CA LEU A 166 7.25 13.72 15.82
C LEU A 166 6.18 12.65 16.07
N SER A 167 5.30 12.86 17.05
CA SER A 167 4.24 11.89 17.35
C SER A 167 3.19 11.81 16.25
N GLY A 168 2.86 12.95 15.62
CA GLY A 168 1.96 13.00 14.47
C GLY A 168 2.52 12.25 13.26
N ILE A 169 3.80 12.46 12.94
CA ILE A 169 4.47 11.74 11.85
C ILE A 169 4.62 10.25 12.17
N LEU A 170 4.95 9.88 13.42
CA LEU A 170 4.99 8.49 13.86
C LEU A 170 3.65 7.78 13.66
N TYR A 171 2.54 8.44 14.04
CA TYR A 171 1.20 7.94 13.74
C TYR A 171 1.01 7.71 12.25
N GLY A 172 1.34 8.70 11.41
CA GLY A 172 1.22 8.60 9.96
C GLY A 172 1.97 7.43 9.36
N VAL A 173 3.26 7.30 9.69
CA VAL A 173 4.11 6.20 9.21
C VAL A 173 3.56 4.84 9.65
N VAL A 174 3.22 4.66 10.92
CA VAL A 174 2.70 3.37 11.40
C VAL A 174 1.34 3.06 10.79
N ASN A 175 0.46 4.06 10.67
CA ASN A 175 -0.86 3.91 10.07
C ASN A 175 -0.79 3.45 8.61
N ASP A 176 0.12 4.05 7.83
CA ASP A 176 0.25 3.77 6.40
C ASP A 176 1.10 2.53 6.12
N LEU A 177 1.97 2.12 7.05
CA LEU A 177 2.59 0.79 7.03
C LEU A 177 1.52 -0.31 7.16
N PHE A 178 0.52 -0.15 8.02
CA PHE A 178 -0.58 -1.10 8.07
C PHE A 178 -1.45 -1.02 6.80
N ALA A 179 -1.73 0.18 6.31
CA ALA A 179 -2.64 0.36 5.18
C ALA A 179 -2.08 -0.20 3.87
N THR A 180 -0.78 -0.02 3.62
CA THR A 180 -0.07 -0.60 2.46
C THR A 180 0.00 -2.13 2.54
N GLN A 181 0.01 -2.71 3.75
CA GLN A 181 -0.12 -4.15 3.93
C GLN A 181 -1.51 -4.65 3.55
N SER A 182 -2.56 -3.93 3.97
CA SER A 182 -3.96 -4.27 3.66
C SER A 182 -4.30 -4.13 2.17
N ASN A 183 -3.94 -3.00 1.55
CA ASN A 183 -4.17 -2.76 0.13
C ASN A 183 -3.14 -1.75 -0.39
N LEU A 184 -2.05 -2.27 -0.98
CA LEU A 184 -1.03 -1.46 -1.63
C LEU A 184 -1.55 -0.62 -2.82
N PRO A 185 -2.48 -1.12 -3.67
CA PRO A 185 -2.98 -0.37 -4.81
C PRO A 185 -3.58 1.01 -4.48
N TYR A 186 -4.17 1.16 -3.28
CA TYR A 186 -4.62 2.44 -2.73
C TYR A 186 -3.55 3.54 -2.79
N PHE A 187 -2.27 3.16 -2.62
CA PHE A 187 -1.12 4.06 -2.58
C PHE A 187 -0.39 4.15 -3.92
N LEU A 188 -0.39 3.08 -4.72
CA LEU A 188 0.26 3.08 -6.03
C LEU A 188 -0.53 3.87 -7.07
N LEU A 189 -1.86 3.83 -6.98
CA LEU A 189 -2.76 4.45 -7.94
C LEU A 189 -3.27 5.82 -7.47
N GLY A 190 -3.09 6.12 -6.18
CA GLY A 190 -3.77 7.21 -5.50
C GLY A 190 -5.24 6.87 -5.23
N HIS A 191 -5.86 7.65 -4.34
CA HIS A 191 -7.27 7.49 -3.97
C HIS A 191 -8.09 8.77 -4.16
N GLN A 192 -7.44 9.85 -4.62
CA GLN A 192 -8.07 11.11 -5.04
C GLN A 192 -7.85 11.31 -6.55
N PRO A 193 -8.71 12.07 -7.25
CA PRO A 193 -8.63 12.26 -8.70
C PRO A 193 -7.26 12.73 -9.21
N ASP A 194 -6.59 13.59 -8.45
CA ASP A 194 -5.32 14.23 -8.83
C ASP A 194 -4.08 13.50 -8.28
N GLN A 195 -4.27 12.47 -7.45
CA GLN A 195 -3.18 11.73 -6.84
C GLN A 195 -2.66 10.63 -7.76
N LEU A 196 -1.34 10.57 -7.90
CA LEU A 196 -0.60 9.51 -8.58
C LEU A 196 0.32 8.80 -7.58
N SER A 197 1.14 7.85 -8.08
CA SER A 197 2.09 7.12 -7.25
C SER A 197 3.17 8.05 -6.68
N LEU A 198 3.31 8.09 -5.35
CA LEU A 198 4.32 8.93 -4.70
C LEU A 198 5.75 8.49 -5.03
N LEU A 199 6.00 7.17 -5.08
CA LEU A 199 7.31 6.59 -5.35
C LEU A 199 7.25 5.53 -6.45
N ARG A 200 8.35 5.37 -7.18
CA ARG A 200 8.54 4.35 -8.21
C ARG A 200 8.91 2.97 -7.65
N THR A 201 8.17 2.52 -6.64
CA THR A 201 8.38 1.22 -5.99
C THR A 201 7.05 0.57 -5.64
N ASN A 202 6.97 -0.75 -5.75
CA ASN A 202 5.86 -1.56 -5.24
C ASN A 202 6.21 -2.21 -3.88
N ASP A 203 7.24 -1.70 -3.20
CA ASP A 203 7.57 -2.07 -1.83
C ASP A 203 6.58 -1.40 -0.88
N LYS A 204 5.79 -2.23 -0.20
CA LYS A 204 4.76 -1.80 0.75
C LYS A 204 5.35 -0.95 1.88
N VAL A 205 6.52 -1.32 2.40
CA VAL A 205 7.16 -0.62 3.52
C VAL A 205 7.59 0.77 3.08
N VAL A 206 8.23 0.85 1.91
CA VAL A 206 8.72 2.12 1.36
C VAL A 206 7.56 3.06 1.04
N GLN A 207 6.49 2.55 0.42
CA GLN A 207 5.27 3.33 0.18
C GLN A 207 4.62 3.79 1.49
N GLY A 208 4.53 2.91 2.49
CA GLY A 208 3.91 3.25 3.77
C GLY A 208 4.65 4.35 4.53
N ILE A 209 5.99 4.33 4.50
CA ILE A 209 6.81 5.41 5.06
C ILE A 209 6.57 6.72 4.32
N ALA A 210 6.62 6.68 2.99
CA ALA A 210 6.52 7.88 2.15
C ALA A 210 5.15 8.56 2.29
N TRP A 211 4.08 7.78 2.15
CA TRP A 211 2.71 8.28 2.30
C TRP A 211 2.42 8.71 3.73
N GLY A 212 2.87 7.94 4.72
CA GLY A 212 2.68 8.28 6.13
C GLY A 212 3.27 9.65 6.48
N ILE A 213 4.46 9.98 5.97
CA ILE A 213 5.06 11.31 6.14
C ILE A 213 4.30 12.37 5.34
N ALA A 214 4.04 12.13 4.05
CA ALA A 214 3.48 13.13 3.16
C ALA A 214 2.03 13.51 3.51
N ALA A 215 1.19 12.51 3.82
CA ALA A 215 -0.23 12.71 4.10
C ALA A 215 -0.47 13.38 5.47
N THR A 216 0.37 13.09 6.47
CA THR A 216 0.20 13.65 7.82
C THR A 216 0.85 15.01 8.02
N PHE A 217 1.81 15.40 7.18
CA PHE A 217 2.54 16.67 7.34
C PHE A 217 1.63 17.88 7.55
N GLY A 218 0.62 18.07 6.69
CA GLY A 218 -0.26 19.24 6.73
C GLY A 218 -0.97 19.41 8.08
N PRO A 219 -1.79 18.44 8.51
CA PRO A 219 -2.44 18.46 9.82
C PRO A 219 -1.45 18.57 10.99
N VAL A 220 -0.31 17.88 10.91
CA VAL A 220 0.67 17.82 11.99
C VAL A 220 1.38 19.16 12.18
N ILE A 221 1.64 19.92 11.12
CA ILE A 221 2.19 21.29 11.24
C ILE A 221 1.23 22.21 11.98
N ILE A 222 -0.07 22.14 11.69
CA ILE A 222 -1.08 22.95 12.40
C ILE A 222 -1.06 22.61 13.90
N ALA A 223 -1.06 21.32 14.24
CA ALA A 223 -0.95 20.87 15.62
C ALA A 223 0.37 21.33 16.27
N THR A 224 1.48 21.25 15.55
CA THR A 224 2.81 21.67 16.03
C THR A 224 2.83 23.15 16.40
N VAL A 225 2.29 24.02 15.55
CA VAL A 225 2.20 25.46 15.81
C VAL A 225 1.32 25.73 17.03
N LEU A 226 0.16 25.08 17.11
CA LEU A 226 -0.76 25.24 18.24
C LEU A 226 -0.13 24.82 19.56
N PHE A 227 0.51 23.64 19.61
CA PHE A 227 1.22 23.14 20.78
C PHE A 227 2.38 24.05 21.17
N THR A 228 3.16 24.52 20.19
CA THR A 228 4.30 25.42 20.42
C THR A 228 3.86 26.71 21.08
N ILE A 229 2.89 27.42 20.49
CA ILE A 229 2.43 28.72 20.98
C ILE A 229 1.83 28.57 22.37
N THR A 230 0.92 27.59 22.53
CA THR A 230 0.20 27.35 23.78
C THR A 230 1.15 26.98 24.91
N ALA A 231 2.10 26.07 24.67
CA ALA A 231 3.09 25.66 25.66
C ALA A 231 4.09 26.78 25.96
N THR A 232 4.52 27.55 24.97
CA THR A 232 5.43 28.70 25.18
C THR A 232 4.79 29.72 26.11
N ILE A 233 3.53 30.12 25.82
CA ILE A 233 2.80 31.09 26.66
C ILE A 233 2.67 30.54 28.08
N ALA A 234 2.25 29.29 28.25
CA ALA A 234 2.11 28.69 29.57
C ALA A 234 3.45 28.60 30.33
N ALA A 235 4.56 28.33 29.63
CA ALA A 235 5.89 28.19 30.23
C ALA A 235 6.40 29.49 30.87
N PHE A 236 5.90 30.66 30.45
CA PHE A 236 6.22 31.94 31.09
C PHE A 236 5.58 32.11 32.48
N PHE A 237 4.55 31.32 32.80
CA PHE A 237 3.81 31.45 34.05
C PHE A 237 3.95 30.24 34.97
N VAL A 238 4.07 29.04 34.39
CA VAL A 238 4.12 27.78 35.14
C VAL A 238 5.10 26.78 34.52
N PRO A 239 5.75 25.92 35.33
CA PRO A 239 6.43 24.74 34.82
C PRO A 239 5.50 23.87 33.96
N ILE A 240 5.96 23.51 32.77
CA ILE A 240 5.20 22.68 31.83
C ILE A 240 5.32 21.20 32.19
N ALA A 241 4.19 20.49 32.12
CA ALA A 241 4.10 19.03 32.31
C ALA A 241 4.68 18.25 31.10
N THR A 242 5.96 18.44 30.81
CA THR A 242 6.70 17.81 29.70
C THR A 242 6.66 16.28 29.72
N PHE A 243 6.45 15.65 30.88
CA PHE A 243 6.30 14.19 31.03
C PHE A 243 5.11 13.60 30.24
N ILE A 244 4.16 14.43 29.80
CA ILE A 244 3.06 14.01 28.93
C ILE A 244 3.56 13.66 27.52
N MET A 245 4.65 14.27 27.06
CA MET A 245 5.16 14.05 25.70
C MET A 245 5.57 12.59 25.44
N PRO A 246 6.33 11.92 26.33
CA PRO A 246 6.51 10.46 26.32
C PRO A 246 5.22 9.66 26.10
N ILE A 247 4.17 9.98 26.86
CA ILE A 247 2.90 9.26 26.82
C ILE A 247 2.26 9.42 25.45
N MET A 248 2.26 10.65 24.92
CA MET A 248 1.73 10.93 23.58
C MET A 248 2.51 10.20 22.48
N MET A 249 3.84 10.21 22.54
CA MET A 249 4.71 9.53 21.57
C MET A 249 4.48 8.02 21.52
N ILE A 250 4.18 7.39 22.67
CA ILE A 250 3.84 5.97 22.75
C ILE A 250 2.40 5.72 22.31
N ALA A 251 1.46 6.59 22.69
CA ALA A 251 0.05 6.44 22.40
C ALA A 251 -0.26 6.57 20.89
N MET A 252 0.45 7.44 20.18
CA MET A 252 0.18 7.71 18.76
C MET A 252 0.34 6.47 17.85
N PRO A 253 1.42 5.69 17.92
CA PRO A 253 1.51 4.39 17.26
C PRO A 253 0.41 3.41 17.69
N LEU A 254 0.02 3.38 18.97
CA LEU A 254 -1.07 2.51 19.45
C LEU A 254 -2.43 2.92 18.89
N ILE A 255 -2.67 4.22 18.70
CA ILE A 255 -3.87 4.74 18.03
C ILE A 255 -3.90 4.29 16.57
N ALA A 256 -2.74 4.22 15.88
CA ALA A 256 -2.66 3.65 14.53
C ALA A 256 -3.02 2.15 14.51
N VAL A 257 -2.62 1.38 15.53
CA VAL A 257 -3.09 -0.01 15.71
C VAL A 257 -4.61 -0.07 15.90
N GLY A 258 -5.19 0.85 16.67
CA GLY A 258 -6.64 0.99 16.80
C GLY A 258 -7.34 1.29 15.48
N ALA A 259 -6.75 2.16 14.65
CA ALA A 259 -7.25 2.47 13.31
C ALA A 259 -7.21 1.24 12.37
N GLU A 260 -6.18 0.40 12.47
CA GLU A 260 -6.09 -0.88 11.75
C GLU A 260 -7.20 -1.86 12.18
N ILE A 261 -7.45 -2.00 13.49
CA ILE A 261 -8.54 -2.85 14.00
C ILE A 261 -9.88 -2.35 13.48
N TYR A 262 -10.11 -1.04 13.51
CA TYR A 262 -11.32 -0.42 12.97
C TYR A 262 -11.47 -0.67 11.46
N ALA A 263 -10.40 -0.51 10.68
CA ALA A 263 -10.39 -0.76 9.25
C ALA A 263 -10.74 -2.21 8.92
N ARG A 264 -10.12 -3.18 9.62
CA ARG A 264 -10.44 -4.61 9.46
C ARG A 264 -11.90 -4.92 9.77
N LYS A 265 -12.45 -4.31 10.83
CA LYS A 265 -13.86 -4.46 11.18
C LYS A 265 -14.77 -3.94 10.05
N LYS A 266 -14.43 -2.79 9.46
CA LYS A 266 -15.16 -2.21 8.32
C LYS A 266 -15.06 -3.09 7.07
N THR A 267 -13.86 -3.56 6.73
CA THR A 267 -13.66 -4.51 5.63
C THR A 267 -14.50 -5.77 5.77
N ARG A 268 -14.63 -6.33 6.97
CA ARG A 268 -15.52 -7.48 7.22
C ARG A 268 -16.99 -7.13 7.00
N SER A 269 -17.45 -6.02 7.60
CA SER A 269 -18.83 -5.51 7.40
C SER A 269 -19.19 -5.40 5.92
N TYR A 270 -18.26 -4.88 5.13
CA TYR A 270 -18.41 -4.70 3.69
C TYR A 270 -18.53 -6.01 2.90
N ILE A 271 -17.85 -7.06 3.34
CA ILE A 271 -17.97 -8.40 2.75
C ILE A 271 -19.30 -9.03 3.18
N ASP A 272 -19.63 -8.95 4.47
CA ASP A 272 -20.84 -9.56 5.05
C ASP A 272 -22.12 -8.92 4.49
N GLU A 273 -22.11 -7.61 4.24
CA GLU A 273 -23.21 -6.86 3.61
C GLU A 273 -23.33 -7.09 2.09
N MET A 274 -22.45 -7.91 1.50
CA MET A 274 -22.36 -8.14 0.05
C MET A 274 -22.38 -6.84 -0.76
N LYS A 275 -21.71 -5.79 -0.26
CA LYS A 275 -21.70 -4.51 -0.95
C LYS A 275 -21.17 -4.68 -2.37
N ASP A 276 -21.90 -4.10 -3.32
CA ASP A 276 -21.45 -4.04 -4.70
C ASP A 276 -20.33 -2.99 -4.82
N PHE A 277 -19.14 -3.44 -5.21
CA PHE A 277 -17.97 -2.60 -5.46
C PHE A 277 -17.73 -2.43 -6.95
N THR A 278 -18.79 -2.22 -7.72
CA THR A 278 -18.76 -2.05 -9.18
C THR A 278 -17.90 -0.86 -9.62
N PHE A 279 -17.76 0.17 -8.79
CA PHE A 279 -16.94 1.36 -9.09
C PHE A 279 -15.92 1.65 -7.99
N LEU A 280 -14.63 1.41 -8.29
CA LEU A 280 -13.49 1.76 -7.44
C LEU A 280 -12.60 2.78 -8.13
N GLY A 281 -12.07 3.75 -7.39
CA GLY A 281 -11.20 4.77 -7.93
C GLY A 281 -11.95 5.98 -8.49
N SER A 282 -11.30 7.14 -8.39
CA SER A 282 -11.90 8.44 -8.67
C SER A 282 -11.77 8.86 -10.14
N ASN A 283 -10.85 8.24 -10.90
CA ASN A 283 -10.64 8.51 -12.32
C ASN A 283 -10.46 7.21 -13.14
N TYR A 284 -10.39 7.33 -14.47
CA TYR A 284 -10.24 6.18 -15.38
C TYR A 284 -8.97 5.36 -15.11
N TYR A 285 -7.85 6.03 -14.85
CA TYR A 285 -6.56 5.39 -14.53
C TYR A 285 -6.66 4.52 -13.28
N GLN A 286 -7.24 5.05 -12.20
CA GLN A 286 -7.45 4.33 -10.94
C GLN A 286 -8.43 3.18 -11.11
N ARG A 287 -9.57 3.40 -11.79
CA ARG A 287 -10.56 2.34 -12.08
C ARG A 287 -9.94 1.18 -12.83
N ARG A 288 -9.23 1.48 -13.91
CA ARG A 288 -8.51 0.48 -14.70
C ARG A 288 -7.50 -0.25 -13.82
N GLY A 289 -6.71 0.50 -13.05
CA GLY A 289 -5.67 -0.12 -12.24
C GLY A 289 -6.18 -1.00 -11.10
N LEU A 290 -7.24 -0.58 -10.43
CA LEU A 290 -7.87 -1.33 -9.34
C LEU A 290 -8.56 -2.60 -9.85
N ASN A 291 -9.07 -2.61 -11.09
CA ASN A 291 -9.60 -3.85 -11.68
C ASN A 291 -8.52 -4.94 -11.83
N TYR A 292 -7.27 -4.56 -12.09
CA TYR A 292 -6.15 -5.51 -12.20
C TYR A 292 -5.52 -5.84 -10.84
N MET A 293 -5.33 -4.83 -9.98
CA MET A 293 -4.60 -4.98 -8.71
C MET A 293 -5.52 -5.31 -7.52
N SER A 294 -6.83 -5.19 -7.66
CA SER A 294 -7.81 -5.55 -6.61
C SER A 294 -9.04 -6.22 -7.22
N PRO A 295 -8.86 -7.35 -7.93
CA PRO A 295 -9.95 -8.03 -8.62
C PRO A 295 -10.99 -8.66 -7.68
N THR A 296 -10.62 -9.06 -6.45
CA THR A 296 -11.55 -9.78 -5.55
C THR A 296 -12.38 -8.86 -4.68
N GLN A 297 -13.56 -9.35 -4.26
CA GLN A 297 -14.41 -8.63 -3.31
C GLN A 297 -13.67 -8.29 -2.00
N GLN A 298 -12.79 -9.18 -1.50
CA GLN A 298 -12.02 -8.90 -0.30
C GLN A 298 -11.01 -7.77 -0.51
N GLU A 299 -10.30 -7.72 -1.63
CA GLU A 299 -9.34 -6.66 -1.93
C GLU A 299 -10.04 -5.31 -2.14
N ARG A 300 -11.21 -5.31 -2.78
CA ARG A 300 -12.06 -4.13 -2.95
C ARG A 300 -12.58 -3.61 -1.59
N ALA A 301 -13.05 -4.51 -0.72
CA ALA A 301 -13.45 -4.15 0.63
C ALA A 301 -12.27 -3.63 1.48
N ALA A 302 -11.05 -4.14 1.25
CA ALA A 302 -9.84 -3.64 1.90
C ALA A 302 -9.45 -2.23 1.42
N TYR A 303 -9.63 -1.93 0.13
CA TYR A 303 -9.46 -0.58 -0.41
C TYR A 303 -10.39 0.43 0.31
N PHE A 304 -11.67 0.09 0.47
CA PHE A 304 -12.61 0.94 1.22
C PHE A 304 -12.29 1.00 2.73
N GLY A 305 -11.85 -0.11 3.31
CA GLY A 305 -11.36 -0.13 4.70
C GLY A 305 -10.18 0.83 4.94
N ASN A 306 -9.30 0.99 3.95
CA ASN A 306 -8.25 2.01 4.00
C ASN A 306 -8.81 3.43 3.96
N ASN A 307 -9.88 3.68 3.20
CA ASN A 307 -10.56 4.97 3.21
C ASN A 307 -11.20 5.29 4.58
N ASP A 308 -11.83 4.30 5.22
CA ASP A 308 -12.35 4.44 6.59
C ASP A 308 -11.25 4.71 7.61
N ARG A 309 -10.10 4.04 7.47
CA ARG A 309 -8.92 4.28 8.30
C ARG A 309 -8.43 5.72 8.16
N ASN A 310 -8.33 6.22 6.93
CA ASN A 310 -7.90 7.58 6.66
C ASN A 310 -8.87 8.59 7.29
N THR A 311 -10.17 8.33 7.17
CA THR A 311 -11.23 9.13 7.81
C THR A 311 -11.12 9.11 9.34
N PHE A 312 -10.80 7.96 9.94
CA PHE A 312 -10.51 7.87 11.38
C PHE A 312 -9.32 8.77 11.75
N GLY A 313 -8.23 8.73 10.96
CA GLY A 313 -7.07 9.58 11.14
C GLY A 313 -7.42 11.07 11.12
N PHE A 314 -8.14 11.52 10.09
CA PHE A 314 -8.51 12.93 9.95
C PHE A 314 -9.53 13.43 10.98
N THR A 315 -10.36 12.56 11.53
CA THR A 315 -11.44 12.98 12.45
C THR A 315 -11.11 12.76 13.91
N LYS A 316 -10.47 11.65 14.27
CA LYS A 316 -10.26 11.25 15.66
C LYS A 316 -8.92 11.71 16.21
N VAL A 317 -7.86 11.65 15.42
CA VAL A 317 -6.52 12.04 15.87
C VAL A 317 -6.44 13.53 16.25
N PRO A 318 -7.03 14.48 15.51
CA PRO A 318 -7.06 15.87 15.95
C PRO A 318 -7.78 16.07 17.30
N ILE A 319 -8.89 15.35 17.54
CA ILE A 319 -9.62 15.41 18.82
C ILE A 319 -8.75 14.89 19.96
N ILE A 320 -8.03 13.78 19.74
CA ILE A 320 -7.08 13.24 20.72
C ILE A 320 -5.96 14.26 20.98
N GLY A 321 -5.41 14.87 19.93
CA GLY A 321 -4.40 15.92 20.05
C GLY A 321 -4.87 17.11 20.86
N LEU A 322 -6.09 17.59 20.64
CA LEU A 322 -6.70 18.64 21.47
C LEU A 322 -6.87 18.21 22.93
N GLY A 323 -7.30 16.97 23.17
CA GLY A 323 -7.38 16.39 24.52
C GLY A 323 -6.03 16.37 25.23
N VAL A 324 -4.95 16.00 24.52
CA VAL A 324 -3.58 16.03 25.06
C VAL A 324 -3.13 17.47 25.35
N LEU A 325 -3.43 18.43 24.48
CA LEU A 325 -3.10 19.84 24.71
C LEU A 325 -3.81 20.39 25.95
N VAL A 326 -5.10 20.09 26.11
CA VAL A 326 -5.86 20.47 27.31
C VAL A 326 -5.28 19.82 28.56
N ALA A 327 -4.96 18.52 28.50
CA ALA A 327 -4.31 17.82 29.61
C ALA A 327 -2.96 18.44 29.97
N LEU A 328 -2.15 18.82 28.97
CA LEU A 328 -0.89 19.53 29.17
C LEU A 328 -1.09 20.83 29.95
N ILE A 329 -2.04 21.66 29.53
CA ILE A 329 -2.30 22.94 30.20
C ILE A 329 -2.85 22.73 31.60
N VAL A 330 -3.85 21.87 31.78
CA VAL A 330 -4.47 21.61 33.08
C VAL A 330 -3.43 21.07 34.06
N LEU A 331 -2.66 20.04 33.67
CA LEU A 331 -1.63 19.44 34.53
C LEU A 331 -0.49 20.42 34.84
N SER A 332 -0.15 21.31 33.91
CA SER A 332 0.81 22.39 34.17
C SER A 332 0.26 23.43 35.15
N ALA A 333 -1.04 23.76 35.09
CA ALA A 333 -1.69 24.73 35.98
C ALA A 333 -1.90 24.19 37.41
N VAL A 334 -2.22 22.90 37.56
CA VAL A 334 -2.41 22.24 38.87
C VAL A 334 -1.13 21.63 39.42
N ASN A 335 0.04 22.06 38.92
CA ASN A 335 1.35 21.48 39.24
C ASN A 335 1.65 21.34 40.75
N LYS A 336 1.13 22.25 41.58
CA LYS A 336 1.28 22.24 43.05
C LYS A 336 0.64 21.02 43.71
N PHE A 337 -0.31 20.38 43.03
CA PHE A 337 -1.01 19.18 43.49
C PHE A 337 -0.45 17.89 42.89
N LEU A 338 0.47 17.99 41.91
CA LEU A 338 1.12 16.82 41.34
C LEU A 338 2.29 16.39 42.23
N PRO A 339 2.57 15.07 42.33
CA PRO A 339 3.75 14.59 43.02
C PRO A 339 5.01 15.33 42.56
N PRO A 340 5.80 15.95 43.47
CA PRO A 340 6.94 16.77 43.11
C PRO A 340 7.94 16.06 42.19
N PHE A 341 8.08 14.74 42.31
CA PHE A 341 8.96 13.96 41.46
C PHE A 341 8.59 13.99 39.96
N LEU A 342 7.33 14.24 39.58
CA LEU A 342 6.91 14.32 38.17
C LEU A 342 7.37 15.60 37.48
N LEU A 343 7.63 16.66 38.25
CA LEU A 343 7.94 18.00 37.74
C LEU A 343 9.35 18.47 38.11
N ALA A 344 9.83 18.08 39.30
CA ALA A 344 11.11 18.48 39.84
C ALA A 344 12.23 17.48 39.56
N SER A 345 11.92 16.22 39.19
CA SER A 345 12.95 15.25 38.80
C SER A 345 13.48 15.59 37.41
N PRO A 346 14.77 15.93 37.26
CA PRO A 346 15.36 16.17 35.94
C PRO A 346 15.25 14.94 35.03
N ILE A 347 15.19 13.73 35.61
CA ILE A 347 15.04 12.50 34.86
C ILE A 347 13.66 12.45 34.17
N ILE A 348 12.59 12.76 34.91
CA ILE A 348 11.21 12.60 34.40
C ILE A 348 10.77 13.82 33.57
N ALA A 349 11.16 15.02 33.99
CA ALA A 349 10.75 16.25 33.31
C ALA A 349 11.60 16.58 32.08
N ILE A 350 12.84 16.09 32.00
CA ILE A 350 13.79 16.48 30.93
C ILE A 350 14.35 15.24 30.23
N ALA A 351 15.04 14.35 30.96
CA ALA A 351 15.82 13.28 30.33
C ALA A 351 14.95 12.27 29.58
N ILE A 352 13.89 11.75 30.19
CA ILE A 352 12.97 10.79 29.56
C ILE A 352 12.25 11.41 28.33
N PRO A 353 11.64 12.61 28.44
CA PRO A 353 11.06 13.29 27.29
C PRO A 353 12.05 13.52 26.14
N ALA A 354 13.23 14.04 26.43
CA ALA A 354 14.25 14.31 25.41
C ALA A 354 14.77 13.01 24.78
N ALA A 355 15.00 11.96 25.57
CA ALA A 355 15.47 10.66 25.08
C ALA A 355 14.43 10.01 24.15
N LEU A 356 13.15 10.01 24.51
CA LEU A 356 12.10 9.46 23.65
C LEU A 356 11.89 10.28 22.38
N ALA A 357 11.95 11.61 22.45
CA ALA A 357 11.92 12.48 21.28
C ALA A 357 13.12 12.22 20.34
N ALA A 358 14.31 12.01 20.91
CA ALA A 358 15.50 11.65 20.16
C ALA A 358 15.36 10.27 19.50
N LEU A 359 14.86 9.26 20.22
CA LEU A 359 14.59 7.93 19.67
C LEU A 359 13.55 7.98 18.54
N ALA A 360 12.47 8.73 18.71
CA ALA A 360 11.47 8.97 17.67
C ALA A 360 12.09 9.61 16.42
N SER A 361 12.94 10.62 16.61
CA SER A 361 13.66 11.28 15.53
C SER A 361 14.58 10.31 14.79
N ILE A 362 15.38 9.51 15.52
CA ILE A 362 16.28 8.52 14.93
C ILE A 362 15.50 7.46 14.15
N ALA A 363 14.42 6.94 14.71
CA ALA A 363 13.58 5.94 14.05
C ALA A 363 12.98 6.47 12.74
N LEU A 364 12.44 7.69 12.76
CA LEU A 364 11.86 8.34 11.57
C LEU A 364 12.93 8.68 10.52
N LEU A 365 14.12 9.13 10.94
CA LEU A 365 15.23 9.37 10.01
C LEU A 365 15.74 8.07 9.39
N ALA A 366 15.88 7.00 10.17
CA ALA A 366 16.25 5.68 9.66
C ALA A 366 15.22 5.16 8.64
N ALA A 367 13.92 5.35 8.93
CA ALA A 367 12.85 5.03 8.00
C ALA A 367 12.95 5.86 6.71
N ALA A 368 13.20 7.17 6.82
CA ALA A 368 13.37 8.05 5.66
C ALA A 368 14.60 7.66 4.81
N VAL A 369 15.71 7.27 5.43
CA VAL A 369 16.90 6.75 4.74
C VAL A 369 16.58 5.43 4.02
N TYR A 370 15.94 4.48 4.72
CA TYR A 370 15.52 3.22 4.13
C TYR A 370 14.61 3.44 2.91
N MET A 371 13.62 4.31 3.05
CA MET A 371 12.72 4.72 1.96
C MET A 371 13.51 5.33 0.80
N HIS A 372 14.44 6.25 1.07
CA HIS A 372 15.24 6.91 0.03
C HIS A 372 16.10 5.93 -0.76
N VAL A 373 16.74 4.96 -0.10
CA VAL A 373 17.59 3.94 -0.72
C VAL A 373 16.75 2.98 -1.58
N ASN A 374 15.53 2.64 -1.14
CA ASN A 374 14.69 1.64 -1.80
C ASN A 374 13.58 2.25 -2.70
N ARG A 375 13.56 3.57 -2.91
CA ARG A 375 12.47 4.28 -3.63
C ARG A 375 12.21 3.83 -5.07
N ASN A 376 13.19 3.19 -5.70
CA ASN A 376 13.13 2.70 -7.07
C ASN A 376 13.16 1.16 -7.14
N LYS A 377 13.19 0.47 -5.99
CA LYS A 377 13.28 -0.99 -5.95
C LYS A 377 11.94 -1.59 -6.36
N GLN A 378 11.94 -2.52 -7.31
CA GLN A 378 10.76 -3.33 -7.63
C GLN A 378 10.89 -4.69 -6.96
N ILE A 379 9.87 -5.07 -6.21
CA ILE A 379 9.72 -6.38 -5.56
C ILE A 379 8.93 -7.29 -6.50
N ASP A 380 9.30 -8.55 -6.60
CA ASP A 380 8.55 -9.53 -7.40
C ASP A 380 7.24 -9.92 -6.68
N ASN A 381 6.18 -9.14 -6.96
CA ASN A 381 4.84 -9.31 -6.43
C ASN A 381 3.77 -8.92 -7.48
N ARG A 382 2.50 -9.11 -7.16
CA ARG A 382 1.34 -8.82 -8.04
C ARG A 382 1.17 -7.35 -8.43
N TYR A 383 1.93 -6.44 -7.84
CA TYR A 383 1.78 -4.99 -7.96
C TYR A 383 2.99 -4.33 -8.64
N ARG A 384 3.83 -5.08 -9.35
CA ARG A 384 4.99 -4.55 -10.07
C ARG A 384 4.51 -3.53 -11.12
N LEU A 385 5.20 -2.38 -11.18
CA LEU A 385 4.83 -1.25 -12.04
C LEU A 385 5.74 -1.17 -13.28
N GLU A 386 5.20 -0.75 -14.42
CA GLU A 386 5.98 -0.35 -15.59
C GLU A 386 6.04 1.18 -15.70
N PHE A 387 7.21 1.77 -15.97
CA PHE A 387 7.40 3.23 -15.94
C PHE A 387 7.44 3.88 -17.34
N SER A 388 7.48 3.10 -18.42
CA SER A 388 7.83 3.63 -19.74
C SER A 388 7.21 2.91 -20.95
N ARG A 389 6.07 2.24 -20.77
CA ARG A 389 5.40 1.48 -21.84
C ARG A 389 3.94 1.87 -22.03
N ASP A 390 3.53 1.95 -23.29
CA ASP A 390 2.25 2.53 -23.70
C ASP A 390 1.14 1.48 -23.92
N GLU A 391 1.48 0.19 -23.96
CA GLU A 391 0.54 -0.83 -24.44
C GLU A 391 0.49 -2.12 -23.61
N VAL A 392 -0.73 -2.46 -23.18
CA VAL A 392 -1.11 -3.71 -22.50
C VAL A 392 -0.98 -4.89 -23.44
N GLU A 393 0.15 -5.57 -23.36
CA GLU A 393 0.35 -6.86 -24.03
C GLU A 393 0.02 -8.00 -23.06
N PRO A 394 -0.98 -8.85 -23.35
CA PRO A 394 -1.37 -9.96 -22.50
C PRO A 394 -0.41 -11.16 -22.60
N ASN A 395 0.89 -10.93 -22.82
CA ASN A 395 1.90 -11.98 -22.96
C ASN A 395 2.61 -12.26 -21.63
N LEU A 396 3.13 -13.49 -21.49
CA LEU A 396 4.08 -13.83 -20.43
C LEU A 396 5.42 -13.16 -20.69
N TYR A 397 6.09 -12.77 -19.60
CA TYR A 397 7.44 -12.22 -19.69
C TYR A 397 8.49 -13.30 -19.42
N LEU A 398 9.21 -13.73 -20.44
CA LEU A 398 10.11 -14.87 -20.31
C LEU A 398 11.60 -14.48 -20.31
N ASP A 399 11.97 -13.27 -20.71
CA ASP A 399 13.36 -12.90 -21.02
C ASP A 399 14.34 -13.10 -19.85
N GLU A 400 13.91 -12.81 -18.62
CA GLU A 400 14.74 -12.96 -17.40
C GLU A 400 14.79 -14.42 -16.91
N ASP A 401 13.88 -15.28 -17.40
CA ASP A 401 13.60 -16.60 -16.84
C ASP A 401 13.65 -17.73 -17.90
N MET A 402 14.11 -17.42 -19.12
CA MET A 402 14.15 -18.35 -20.26
C MET A 402 14.86 -19.67 -19.96
N THR A 403 16.01 -19.63 -19.27
CA THR A 403 16.76 -20.85 -18.92
C THR A 403 15.96 -21.78 -18.02
N TYR A 404 15.19 -21.21 -17.08
CA TYR A 404 14.30 -21.99 -16.22
C TYR A 404 13.12 -22.55 -17.01
N VAL A 405 12.50 -21.72 -17.86
CA VAL A 405 11.39 -22.13 -18.73
C VAL A 405 11.80 -23.28 -19.66
N GLU A 406 12.97 -23.21 -20.29
CA GLU A 406 13.50 -24.30 -21.12
C GLU A 406 13.74 -25.58 -20.32
N THR A 407 14.21 -25.45 -19.07
CA THR A 407 14.41 -26.59 -18.16
C THR A 407 13.09 -27.23 -17.77
N LEU A 408 12.06 -26.42 -17.49
CA LEU A 408 10.70 -26.88 -17.22
C LEU A 408 10.11 -27.62 -18.41
N LEU A 409 10.19 -27.05 -19.62
CA LEU A 409 9.65 -27.65 -20.83
C LEU A 409 10.36 -28.96 -21.19
N LYS A 410 11.65 -29.10 -20.85
CA LYS A 410 12.40 -30.37 -20.99
C LYS A 410 11.99 -31.41 -19.94
N THR A 411 11.86 -30.99 -18.69
CA THR A 411 11.55 -31.86 -17.54
C THR A 411 10.11 -32.37 -17.62
N TYR A 412 9.17 -31.48 -17.86
CA TYR A 412 7.74 -31.75 -17.94
C TYR A 412 7.30 -31.84 -19.39
N LYS A 413 7.97 -32.68 -20.17
CA LYS A 413 7.40 -33.23 -21.43
C LYS A 413 6.14 -34.06 -21.09
N LEU A 414 5.11 -33.41 -20.55
CA LEU A 414 3.75 -33.88 -20.53
C LEU A 414 3.39 -34.14 -21.99
N GLN A 415 2.99 -35.38 -22.25
CA GLN A 415 2.53 -35.86 -23.54
C GLN A 415 1.57 -34.83 -24.16
N GLU A 416 1.63 -34.72 -25.48
CA GLU A 416 0.65 -34.00 -26.30
C GLU A 416 -0.79 -34.19 -25.78
N PRO A 417 -1.70 -33.23 -26.00
CA PRO A 417 -3.05 -33.22 -25.43
C PRO A 417 -3.82 -34.50 -25.79
N GLY A 418 -3.70 -35.48 -24.90
CA GLY A 418 -4.25 -36.82 -24.97
C GLY A 418 -4.45 -37.25 -23.53
N VAL A 419 -5.52 -36.73 -22.95
CA VAL A 419 -5.93 -36.96 -21.57
C VAL A 419 -6.12 -38.46 -21.33
N ASN A 420 -5.29 -39.06 -20.49
CA ASN A 420 -5.63 -40.33 -19.84
C ASN A 420 -6.38 -39.99 -18.54
N LEU A 421 -7.70 -39.88 -18.67
CA LEU A 421 -8.64 -39.77 -17.54
C LEU A 421 -8.76 -41.15 -16.89
N GLU A 422 -7.93 -41.43 -15.89
CA GLU A 422 -8.29 -42.46 -14.92
C GLU A 422 -9.12 -41.81 -13.79
N SER A 423 -10.40 -42.18 -13.79
CA SER A 423 -11.40 -42.05 -12.71
C SER A 423 -11.96 -40.65 -12.38
N THR A 424 -12.84 -40.17 -13.25
CA THR A 424 -13.71 -38.99 -13.05
C THR A 424 -14.91 -39.21 -12.11
N GLU A 425 -15.02 -40.35 -11.42
CA GLU A 425 -16.25 -40.69 -10.68
C GLU A 425 -16.32 -40.21 -9.22
N GLN A 426 -15.25 -39.60 -8.67
CA GLN A 426 -15.28 -39.11 -7.26
C GLN A 426 -15.29 -37.59 -7.08
N ILE A 427 -15.24 -36.80 -8.17
CA ILE A 427 -15.26 -35.32 -8.10
C ILE A 427 -16.68 -34.75 -8.36
N GLY A 428 -17.62 -35.58 -8.83
CA GLY A 428 -18.99 -35.16 -9.17
C GLY A 428 -19.81 -34.60 -8.02
N THR A 429 -19.46 -34.88 -6.77
CA THR A 429 -20.23 -34.44 -5.59
C THR A 429 -19.78 -33.11 -4.99
N SER A 430 -18.57 -32.64 -5.28
CA SER A 430 -18.04 -31.36 -4.77
C SER A 430 -18.24 -30.18 -5.72
N ILE A 431 -18.47 -30.44 -7.02
CA ILE A 431 -18.75 -29.42 -8.04
C ILE A 431 -20.13 -28.76 -7.83
N ASP A 432 -21.15 -29.52 -7.41
CA ASP A 432 -22.50 -29.00 -7.16
C ASP A 432 -22.60 -28.08 -5.93
N LEU A 433 -21.65 -28.19 -4.99
CA LEU A 433 -21.59 -27.35 -3.79
C LEU A 433 -20.87 -26.01 -4.03
N PHE A 434 -19.96 -25.93 -5.00
CA PHE A 434 -19.26 -24.68 -5.36
C PHE A 434 -19.98 -23.90 -6.45
N ALA A 435 -20.62 -24.57 -7.42
CA ALA A 435 -21.41 -23.92 -8.47
C ALA A 435 -22.67 -23.21 -7.93
N LYS A 436 -23.22 -23.66 -6.79
CA LYS A 436 -24.32 -22.97 -6.09
C LYS A 436 -23.92 -21.68 -5.38
N ASN A 437 -22.62 -21.42 -5.20
CA ASN A 437 -22.09 -20.28 -4.44
C ASN A 437 -21.29 -19.27 -5.27
N LEU A 438 -21.30 -19.39 -6.61
CA LEU A 438 -20.77 -18.36 -7.52
C LEU A 438 -21.87 -17.34 -7.84
N PRO A 439 -21.72 -16.05 -7.50
CA PRO A 439 -22.64 -15.03 -7.95
C PRO A 439 -22.50 -14.82 -9.47
N ASN A 440 -23.60 -15.10 -10.18
CA ASN A 440 -23.96 -14.76 -11.56
C ASN A 440 -22.87 -14.82 -12.65
N LYS A 441 -23.08 -15.76 -13.59
CA LYS A 441 -22.56 -15.68 -14.96
C LYS A 441 -22.77 -14.25 -15.50
N PRO A 442 -21.76 -13.62 -16.12
CA PRO A 442 -22.02 -12.46 -16.95
C PRO A 442 -22.85 -12.94 -18.16
N GLU A 443 -24.09 -12.47 -18.26
CA GLU A 443 -24.82 -12.50 -19.52
C GLU A 443 -24.01 -11.70 -20.54
N ILE A 444 -23.71 -12.35 -21.65
CA ILE A 444 -23.22 -11.70 -22.85
C ILE A 444 -24.37 -10.81 -23.34
N VAL A 445 -24.34 -9.53 -22.98
CA VAL A 445 -25.23 -8.55 -23.60
C VAL A 445 -24.71 -8.34 -25.01
N GLU A 446 -25.38 -8.99 -25.97
CA GLU A 446 -25.30 -8.59 -27.38
C GLU A 446 -25.68 -7.11 -27.46
N THR A 447 -24.69 -6.26 -27.74
CA THR A 447 -24.91 -4.85 -28.03
C THR A 447 -25.77 -4.73 -29.29
N ASN A 448 -27.06 -4.49 -29.10
CA ASN A 448 -27.96 -4.06 -30.16
C ASN A 448 -27.48 -2.70 -30.69
N SER A 449 -27.04 -2.69 -31.95
CA SER A 449 -26.52 -1.56 -32.73
C SER A 449 -27.51 -0.40 -32.94
N GLN A 450 -28.67 -0.40 -32.28
CA GLN A 450 -29.74 0.59 -32.45
C GLN A 450 -29.78 1.66 -31.34
N ALA A 451 -28.97 1.53 -30.28
CA ALA A 451 -28.89 2.54 -29.21
C ALA A 451 -27.98 3.74 -29.57
N LEU A 452 -26.99 3.54 -30.46
CA LEU A 452 -26.06 4.60 -30.89
C LEU A 452 -26.64 5.58 -31.91
N GLU A 453 -27.74 5.24 -32.59
CA GLU A 453 -28.43 6.17 -33.50
C GLU A 453 -29.46 7.05 -32.78
N LYS A 454 -29.95 6.64 -31.59
CA LYS A 454 -30.91 7.44 -30.81
C LYS A 454 -30.25 8.56 -29.99
N GLU A 455 -28.98 8.42 -29.61
CA GLU A 455 -28.25 9.51 -28.93
C GLU A 455 -27.79 10.63 -29.88
N LYS A 456 -27.62 10.33 -31.18
CA LYS A 456 -27.32 11.36 -32.19
C LYS A 456 -28.54 12.21 -32.58
N SER A 457 -29.76 11.65 -32.58
CA SER A 457 -30.94 12.43 -32.96
C SER A 457 -31.42 13.39 -31.87
N VAL A 458 -31.12 13.12 -30.60
CA VAL A 458 -31.57 13.96 -29.46
C VAL A 458 -30.62 15.14 -29.21
N THR A 459 -29.36 15.06 -29.64
CA THR A 459 -28.39 16.15 -29.50
C THR A 459 -28.55 17.24 -30.57
N ASP A 460 -29.09 16.92 -31.75
CA ASP A 460 -29.32 17.90 -32.81
C ASP A 460 -30.64 18.69 -32.65
N GLU A 461 -31.68 18.13 -32.01
CA GLU A 461 -32.93 18.87 -31.72
C GLU A 461 -32.82 19.81 -30.50
N SER A 462 -31.88 19.55 -29.58
CA SER A 462 -31.69 20.35 -28.37
C SER A 462 -30.87 21.63 -28.58
N MET A 463 -30.17 21.78 -29.71
CA MET A 463 -29.42 23.01 -30.05
C MET A 463 -30.14 23.95 -31.02
N ALA A 464 -31.38 23.63 -31.42
CA ALA A 464 -32.20 24.47 -32.31
C ALA A 464 -33.22 25.37 -31.58
N ASN A 465 -33.39 25.24 -30.26
CA ASN A 465 -34.35 26.03 -29.49
C ASN A 465 -33.71 26.69 -28.26
N THR A 466 -32.81 27.64 -28.49
CA THR A 466 -32.55 28.74 -27.55
C THR A 466 -31.93 29.92 -28.32
N VAL A 467 -32.80 30.82 -28.78
CA VAL A 467 -32.50 32.24 -29.07
C VAL A 467 -32.98 33.05 -27.87
#